data_AF-A0A4U7F5D6-F1
#
_entry.id   AF-A0A4U7F5D6-F1
#
_cell.length_a   1.000
_cell.length_b   1.000
_cell.length_c   1.000
_cell.angle_alpha   90.00
_cell.angle_beta   90.00
_cell.angle_gamma   90.00
#
_symmetry.space_group_name_H-M   'P 1'
#
loop_
_entity.id
_entity.type
_entity.pdbx_description
1 polymer ?
#
loop_
_entity_poly.entity_id
_entity_poly.type
_entity_poly.pdbx_seq_one_letter_code
_entity_poly.pdbx_strand_id
1 'polypeptide(L)'
;MDPEDEPDGDALAPHHFYVGVAVAVFGFASVWPYYSLTGASMTLIGLLIALDDAIEHATGFPTPLDQLWKRVIYPIVSRVEGGESA
;
A
#
# COMPACT_ATOMS: atom_id res chain seq x y z
N MET A 1 12.49 -3.02 -28.77
CA MET A 1 12.38 -3.16 -27.31
C MET A 1 12.58 -1.76 -26.77
N ASP A 2 11.48 -1.15 -26.34
CA ASP A 2 11.51 0.18 -25.73
C ASP A 2 12.09 0.02 -24.32
N PRO A 3 13.13 0.75 -23.91
CA PRO A 3 13.64 0.69 -22.54
C PRO A 3 12.60 1.12 -21.47
N GLU A 4 11.49 1.73 -21.88
CA GLU A 4 10.35 2.08 -21.02
C GLU A 4 9.36 0.90 -20.80
N ASP A 5 9.53 -0.24 -21.49
CA ASP A 5 8.77 -1.48 -21.22
C ASP A 5 9.39 -2.31 -20.07
N GLU A 6 10.59 -1.92 -19.61
CA GLU A 6 11.28 -2.53 -18.48
C GLU A 6 10.76 -1.83 -17.21
N PRO A 7 9.97 -2.49 -16.34
CA PRO A 7 9.47 -1.87 -15.12
C PRO A 7 10.65 -1.31 -14.33
N ASP A 8 10.63 -0.01 -14.08
CA ASP A 8 11.65 0.79 -13.41
C ASP A 8 11.63 0.51 -11.90
N GLY A 9 12.05 -0.69 -11.56
CA GLY A 9 12.03 -1.20 -10.20
C GLY A 9 11.89 -2.69 -10.26
N ASP A 10 12.83 -3.41 -9.65
CA ASP A 10 12.75 -4.86 -9.48
C ASP A 10 11.32 -5.25 -9.08
N ALA A 11 10.63 -6.03 -9.92
CA ALA A 11 9.25 -6.45 -9.68
C ALA A 11 9.10 -7.26 -8.36
N LEU A 12 10.23 -7.67 -7.78
CA LEU A 12 10.33 -8.35 -6.48
C LEU A 12 10.71 -7.40 -5.33
N ALA A 13 11.03 -6.14 -5.61
CA ALA A 13 11.32 -5.17 -4.57
C ALA A 13 10.03 -4.79 -3.83
N PRO A 14 10.02 -4.84 -2.49
CA PRO A 14 8.90 -4.43 -1.66
C PRO A 14 8.55 -2.96 -1.94
N HIS A 15 7.47 -2.72 -2.69
CA HIS A 15 7.19 -1.39 -3.22
C HIS A 15 6.35 -0.57 -2.23
N HIS A 16 5.41 -1.18 -1.51
CA HIS A 16 4.66 -0.51 -0.43
C HIS A 16 5.24 -0.73 0.97
N PHE A 17 6.17 -1.68 1.15
CA PHE A 17 6.80 -1.95 2.44
C PHE A 17 7.45 -0.71 3.07
N TYR A 18 8.28 0.00 2.31
CA TYR A 18 8.98 1.18 2.84
C TYR A 18 8.04 2.31 3.20
N VAL A 19 6.94 2.47 2.45
CA VAL A 19 5.88 3.44 2.77
C VAL A 19 5.20 3.04 4.08
N GLY A 20 4.83 1.76 4.24
CA GLY A 20 4.24 1.25 5.48
C GLY A 20 5.16 1.45 6.69
N VAL A 21 6.45 1.13 6.56
CA VAL A 21 7.46 1.34 7.61
C VAL A 21 7.62 2.82 7.95
N ALA A 22 7.71 3.70 6.94
CA ALA A 22 7.85 5.13 7.15
C ALA A 22 6.65 5.72 7.90
N VAL A 23 5.43 5.36 7.49
CA VAL A 23 4.19 5.78 8.15
C VAL A 23 4.15 5.26 9.59
N ALA A 24 4.54 4.00 9.80
CA ALA A 24 4.53 3.40 11.12
C ALA A 24 5.50 4.11 12.08
N VAL A 25 6.74 4.31 11.65
CA VAL A 25 7.78 4.98 12.44
C VAL A 25 7.42 6.44 12.69
N PHE A 26 6.92 7.16 11.68
CA PHE A 26 6.50 8.55 11.85
C PHE A 26 5.32 8.68 12.82
N GLY A 27 4.30 7.83 12.67
CA GLY A 27 3.15 7.78 13.57
C GLY A 27 3.57 7.55 15.03
N PHE A 28 4.48 6.61 15.25
CA PHE A 28 4.97 6.28 16.59
C PHE A 28 5.90 7.35 17.17
N ALA A 29 6.92 7.76 16.42
CA ALA A 29 7.98 8.61 16.95
C ALA A 29 7.59 10.10 17.00
N SER A 30 6.79 10.57 16.04
CA SER A 30 6.51 12.01 15.87
C SER A 30 5.10 12.39 16.29
N VAL A 31 4.09 11.55 16.00
CA VAL A 31 2.68 11.92 16.24
C VAL A 31 2.20 11.44 17.61
N TRP A 32 2.53 10.21 18.00
CA TRP A 32 2.06 9.59 19.24
C TRP A 32 2.36 10.42 20.50
N PRO A 33 3.55 11.04 20.68
CA PRO A 33 3.84 11.80 21.90
C PRO A 33 2.90 12.99 22.15
N TYR A 34 2.31 13.55 21.08
CA TYR A 34 1.43 14.72 21.16
C TYR A 34 -0.05 14.38 20.94
N TYR A 35 -0.33 13.36 20.13
CA TYR A 35 -1.68 12.94 19.74
C TYR A 35 -1.77 11.41 19.74
N SER A 36 -1.84 10.81 20.93
CA SER A 36 -1.68 9.36 21.12
C SER A 36 -2.64 8.51 20.28
N LEU A 37 -3.92 8.89 20.19
CA LEU A 37 -4.88 8.14 19.39
C LEU A 37 -4.53 8.17 17.90
N THR A 38 -4.21 9.35 17.36
CA THR A 38 -3.84 9.52 15.95
C THR A 38 -2.53 8.81 15.64
N GLY A 39 -1.51 8.97 16.48
CA GLY A 39 -0.21 8.32 16.32
C GLY A 39 -0.31 6.79 16.39
N ALA A 40 -1.10 6.25 17.32
CA ALA A 40 -1.36 4.82 17.41
C ALA A 40 -2.06 4.28 16.15
N SER A 41 -3.10 4.97 15.67
CA SER A 41 -3.81 4.60 14.44
C SER A 41 -2.88 4.62 13.23
N MET A 42 -2.07 5.67 13.06
CA MET A 42 -1.09 5.76 11.98
C MET A 42 -0.05 4.63 12.08
N THR A 43 0.43 4.34 13.28
CA THR A 43 1.39 3.24 13.52
C THR A 43 0.82 1.91 13.09
N LEU A 44 -0.42 1.62 13.51
CA LEU A 44 -1.10 0.37 13.19
C LEU A 44 -1.35 0.24 11.68
N ILE A 45 -1.81 1.30 11.02
CA ILE A 45 -2.05 1.28 9.56
C ILE A 45 -0.74 1.06 8.80
N GLY A 46 0.33 1.77 9.16
CA GLY A 46 1.64 1.58 8.53
C GLY A 46 2.18 0.16 8.68
N LEU A 47 2.02 -0.44 9.86
CA LEU A 47 2.38 -1.84 10.10
C LEU A 47 1.56 -2.81 9.26
N LEU A 48 0.25 -2.59 9.10
CA LEU A 48 -0.60 -3.43 8.26
C LEU A 48 -0.20 -3.36 6.78
N ILE A 49 0.13 -2.17 6.28
CA ILE A 49 0.61 -1.98 4.90
C ILE A 49 1.94 -2.72 4.70
N ALA A 50 2.90 -2.53 5.60
CA ALA A 50 4.20 -3.18 5.49
C ALA A 50 4.10 -4.71 5.62
N LEU A 51 3.21 -5.20 6.50
CA LEU A 51 2.99 -6.62 6.68
C LEU A 51 2.32 -7.25 5.46
N ASP A 52 1.34 -6.58 4.87
CA ASP A 52 0.66 -7.05 3.66
C ASP A 52 1.66 -7.22 2.51
N ASP A 53 2.42 -6.18 2.18
CA ASP A 53 3.45 -6.21 1.12
C ASP A 53 4.52 -7.29 1.39
N ALA A 54 4.98 -7.42 2.64
CA ALA A 54 5.96 -8.43 3.01
C ALA A 54 5.42 -9.87 2.85
N ILE A 55 4.14 -10.12 3.17
CA ILE A 55 3.52 -11.44 2.99
C ILE A 55 3.34 -11.76 1.51
N GLU A 56 2.91 -10.78 0.70
CA GLU A 56 2.74 -10.95 -0.74
C GLU A 56 4.05 -11.38 -1.39
N HIS A 57 5.14 -10.66 -1.09
CA HIS A 57 6.45 -10.96 -1.66
C HIS A 57 7.13 -12.20 -1.04
N ALA A 58 6.92 -12.48 0.25
CA ALA A 58 7.52 -13.65 0.89
C ALA A 58 6.84 -14.97 0.51
N THR A 59 5.54 -14.93 0.18
CA THR A 59 4.75 -16.16 -0.01
C THR A 59 4.22 -16.34 -1.43
N GLY A 60 4.18 -15.28 -2.25
CA GLY A 60 3.59 -15.31 -3.59
C GLY A 60 2.08 -15.52 -3.61
N PHE A 61 1.40 -15.52 -2.45
CA PHE A 61 -0.04 -15.58 -2.37
C PHE A 61 -0.64 -14.17 -2.40
N PRO A 62 -1.73 -13.93 -3.15
CA PRO A 62 -2.40 -12.64 -3.17
C PRO A 62 -2.95 -12.31 -1.79
N THR A 63 -2.50 -11.19 -1.25
CA THR A 63 -2.84 -10.76 0.10
C THR A 63 -4.24 -10.16 0.18
N PRO A 64 -4.82 -10.03 1.39
CA PRO A 64 -6.15 -9.46 1.57
C PRO A 64 -6.30 -8.05 0.97
N LEU A 65 -5.25 -7.21 0.98
CA LEU A 65 -5.30 -5.87 0.39
C LEU A 65 -5.39 -5.92 -1.15
N ASP A 66 -4.61 -6.80 -1.80
CA ASP A 66 -4.69 -7.01 -3.25
C ASP A 66 -6.07 -7.52 -3.68
N GLN A 67 -6.64 -8.44 -2.90
CA GLN A 67 -8.00 -8.94 -3.14
C GLN A 67 -9.07 -7.86 -2.95
N LEU A 68 -8.92 -7.00 -1.94
CA LEU A 68 -9.82 -5.87 -1.71
C LEU A 68 -9.76 -4.88 -2.89
N TRP A 69 -8.55 -4.56 -3.36
CA TRP A 69 -8.35 -3.69 -4.51
C TRP A 69 -9.01 -4.25 -5.77
N LYS A 70 -8.68 -5.48 -6.15
CA LYS A 70 -9.19 -6.12 -7.38
C LYS A 70 -10.71 -6.30 -7.38
N ARG A 71 -11.28 -6.63 -6.22
CA ARG A 71 -12.69 -7.02 -6.13
C ARG A 71 -13.64 -5.86 -5.84
N VAL A 72 -13.18 -4.83 -5.13
CA VAL A 72 -14.03 -3.75 -4.65
C VAL A 72 -13.59 -2.40 -5.20
N ILE A 73 -12.32 -2.01 -5.00
CA ILE A 73 -11.88 -0.65 -5.31
C ILE A 73 -11.75 -0.42 -6.82
N TYR A 74 -11.01 -1.29 -7.53
CA TYR A 74 -10.74 -1.15 -8.97
C TYR A 74 -12.03 -1.05 -9.82
N PRO A 75 -13.07 -1.88 -9.61
CA PRO A 75 -14.34 -1.74 -10.33
C PRO A 75 -15.12 -0.46 -10.05
N ILE A 76 -14.87 0.22 -8.92
CA ILE A 76 -15.49 1.50 -8.59
C ILE A 76 -14.74 2.61 -9.33
N VAL A 77 -13.41 2.63 -9.21
CA VAL A 77 -12.54 3.59 -9.90
C VAL A 77 -12.77 3.56 -11.41
N SER A 78 -12.78 2.36 -12.01
CA SER A 78 -12.98 2.19 -13.45
C SER A 78 -14.36 2.68 -13.94
N ARG A 79 -15.38 2.64 -13.08
CA ARG A 79 -16.72 3.16 -13.41
C ARG A 79 -16.76 4.68 -13.35
N VAL A 80 -16.03 5.30 -12.41
CA VAL A 80 -15.93 6.75 -12.30
C VAL A 80 -15.19 7.30 -13.53
N GLU A 81 -14.01 6.77 -13.84
CA GLU A 81 -13.20 7.20 -14.99
C GLU A 81 -13.92 6.97 -16.33
N GLY A 82 -14.62 5.83 -16.47
CA GLY A 82 -15.42 5.54 -17.66
C GLY A 82 -16.69 6.39 -17.79
N GLY A 83 -17.20 6.94 -16.68
CA GLY A 83 -18.37 7.82 -16.65
C GLY A 83 -18.04 9.30 -16.90
N GLU A 84 -16.81 9.74 -16.58
CA GLU A 84 -16.32 11.09 -16.88
C GLU A 84 -15.88 11.26 -18.35
N SER A 85 -15.81 10.16 -19.11
CA SER A 85 -15.40 10.12 -20.51
C SER A 85 -16.57 10.15 -21.53
N ALA A 86 -17.82 10.41 -21.08
CA ALA A 86 -19.05 10.38 -21.88
C ALA A 86 -19.74 11.74 -22.03
#